data_AF-A0A6J5GS77-F1
#
_entry.id   AF-A0A6J5GS77-F1
#
_cell.length_a   1.000
_cell.length_b   1.000
_cell.length_c   1.000
_cell.angle_alpha   90.00
_cell.angle_beta   90.00
_cell.angle_gamma   90.00
#
_symmetry.space_group_name_H-M   'P 1'
#
loop_
_entity.id
_entity.type
_entity.pdbx_description
1 polymer ?
#
loop_
_entity_poly.entity_id
_entity_poly.type
_entity_poly.pdbx_seq_one_letter_code
_entity_poly.pdbx_strand_id
1 'polypeptide(L)'
;MEYVHPVGPDVRDRRRCRIATRQGDSRQANNAVDGCCSDPSTCIAETQTLSNQPTTQCNTLLPSWTFPRYQAGGPVAADIARCQLKPVDSNDYKVPLSADQMARLRTIFPAGVCDWSKPGVNQTKLVPMLSFGPSPVNLVFDVTGQ
;
A
#
# COMPACT_ATOMS: atom_id res chain seq x y z
N MET A 1 -52.73 -7.67 -4.26
CA MET A 1 -51.80 -8.65 -3.67
C MET A 1 -50.49 -7.92 -3.48
N GLU A 2 -50.24 -7.47 -2.26
CA GLU A 2 -49.06 -6.68 -1.89
C GLU A 2 -47.99 -7.66 -1.40
N TYR A 3 -46.86 -7.72 -2.10
CA TYR A 3 -45.74 -8.59 -1.74
C TYR A 3 -44.86 -7.85 -0.75
N VAL A 4 -45.04 -8.16 0.53
CA VAL A 4 -44.22 -7.62 1.63
C VAL A 4 -42.93 -8.44 1.72
N HIS A 5 -41.79 -7.82 1.41
CA HIS A 5 -40.48 -8.43 1.63
C HIS A 5 -40.20 -8.53 3.13
N PRO A 6 -39.83 -9.71 3.66
CA PRO A 6 -39.42 -9.83 5.06
C PRO A 6 -38.08 -9.10 5.26
N VAL A 7 -38.07 -8.14 6.17
CA VAL A 7 -36.85 -7.47 6.64
C VAL A 7 -36.06 -8.48 7.45
N GLY A 8 -34.99 -9.03 6.87
CA GLY A 8 -34.04 -9.89 7.57
C GLY A 8 -33.35 -9.14 8.72
N PRO A 9 -32.73 -9.85 9.68
CA PRO A 9 -32.10 -9.23 10.84
C PRO A 9 -31.08 -8.16 10.42
N ASP A 10 -31.15 -7.03 11.12
CA ASP A 10 -30.40 -5.81 10.89
C ASP A 10 -28.89 -6.07 10.73
N VAL A 11 -28.35 -5.78 9.54
CA VAL A 11 -26.93 -5.93 9.16
C VAL A 11 -25.99 -4.95 9.90
N ARG A 12 -26.51 -4.21 10.89
CA ARG A 12 -25.79 -3.22 11.70
C ARG A 12 -25.07 -3.75 12.94
N ASP A 13 -25.07 -5.06 13.21
CA ASP A 13 -24.19 -5.62 14.25
C ASP A 13 -22.94 -6.30 13.66
N ARG A 14 -22.01 -5.48 13.16
CA ARG A 14 -20.70 -5.93 12.62
C ARG A 14 -19.62 -6.08 13.71
N ARG A 15 -19.98 -6.37 14.97
CA ARG A 15 -19.06 -6.35 16.13
C ARG A 15 -18.24 -7.64 16.36
N ARG A 16 -17.92 -8.42 15.33
CA ARG A 16 -17.28 -9.75 15.51
C ARG A 16 -16.05 -10.07 14.67
N CYS A 17 -15.35 -9.08 14.12
CA CYS A 17 -13.95 -9.27 13.72
C CYS A 17 -13.08 -8.38 14.62
N ARG A 18 -12.55 -8.93 15.71
CA ARG A 18 -11.59 -8.21 16.56
C ARG A 18 -10.18 -8.30 15.95
N ILE A 19 -9.97 -7.63 14.82
CA ILE A 19 -8.69 -6.97 14.61
C ILE A 19 -8.87 -5.61 15.28
N ALA A 20 -8.28 -5.44 16.47
CA ALA A 20 -8.29 -4.24 17.34
C ALA A 20 -9.41 -3.21 17.04
N THR A 21 -10.46 -3.19 17.84
CA THR A 21 -11.60 -2.26 17.75
C THR A 21 -11.18 -0.82 17.44
N ARG A 22 -11.37 -0.43 16.17
CA ARG A 22 -11.31 0.96 15.71
C ARG A 22 -12.73 1.52 15.72
N GLN A 23 -13.29 1.78 16.90
CA GLN A 23 -14.53 2.57 17.01
C GLN A 23 -14.37 3.57 18.16
N GLY A 24 -14.08 4.83 17.78
CA GLY A 24 -14.44 6.00 18.59
C GLY A 24 -13.56 6.37 19.79
N ASP A 25 -12.50 5.63 20.11
CA ASP A 25 -11.58 6.02 21.19
C ASP A 25 -10.25 6.49 20.59
N SER A 26 -9.89 7.74 20.86
CA SER A 26 -8.63 8.40 20.49
C SER A 26 -7.39 7.81 21.20
N ARG A 27 -7.40 6.52 21.49
CA ARG A 27 -6.27 5.77 22.04
C ARG A 27 -5.64 4.98 20.91
N GLN A 28 -4.42 5.37 20.55
CA GLN A 28 -3.56 4.56 19.71
C GLN A 28 -3.48 3.16 20.34
N ALA A 29 -3.99 2.13 19.65
CA ALA A 29 -3.85 0.76 20.11
C ALA A 29 -2.38 0.38 19.98
N ASN A 30 -1.64 0.43 21.08
CA ASN A 30 -0.19 0.15 21.13
C ASN A 30 0.18 -1.30 20.77
N ASN A 31 -0.83 -2.12 20.49
CA ASN A 31 -0.77 -3.55 20.24
C ASN A 31 -1.72 -3.95 19.10
N ALA A 32 -2.01 -3.03 18.18
CA ALA A 32 -2.63 -3.39 16.91
C ALA A 32 -1.68 -4.32 16.13
N VAL A 33 -2.23 -5.42 15.62
CA VAL A 33 -1.52 -6.37 14.74
C VAL A 33 -2.32 -6.45 13.46
N ASP A 34 -1.63 -6.55 12.33
CA ASP A 34 -2.27 -6.86 11.04
C ASP A 34 -2.94 -8.25 11.09
N GLY A 35 -3.73 -8.56 10.07
CA GLY A 35 -4.39 -9.86 9.99
C GLY A 35 -5.09 -10.10 8.67
N CYS A 36 -5.63 -11.31 8.53
CA CYS A 36 -6.46 -11.71 7.42
C CYS A 36 -7.78 -12.28 7.92
N CYS A 37 -8.80 -12.26 7.07
CA CYS A 37 -10.13 -12.73 7.42
C CYS A 37 -10.63 -13.69 6.36
N SER A 38 -11.08 -14.88 6.75
CA SER A 38 -11.77 -15.80 5.84
C SER A 38 -13.21 -15.36 5.58
N ASP A 39 -13.81 -14.65 6.55
CA ASP A 39 -15.14 -14.05 6.49
C ASP A 39 -15.21 -12.87 7.47
N PRO A 40 -16.28 -12.05 7.46
CA PRO A 40 -16.39 -10.88 8.34
C PRO A 40 -16.39 -11.15 9.85
N SER A 41 -16.44 -12.42 10.29
CA SER A 41 -16.46 -12.83 11.69
C SER A 41 -15.27 -13.72 12.11
N THR A 42 -14.47 -14.20 11.16
CA THR A 42 -13.32 -15.08 11.42
C THR A 42 -12.04 -14.44 10.91
N CYS A 43 -11.24 -13.93 11.85
CA CYS A 43 -10.07 -13.11 11.56
C CYS A 43 -8.88 -13.60 12.37
N ILE A 44 -7.72 -13.70 11.73
CA ILE A 44 -6.46 -14.14 12.32
C ILE A 44 -5.57 -12.92 12.46
N ALA A 45 -5.16 -12.61 13.69
CA ALA A 45 -4.14 -11.59 13.97
C ALA A 45 -2.76 -12.18 13.68
N GLU A 46 -2.12 -11.72 12.62
CA GLU A 46 -0.84 -12.21 12.12
C GLU A 46 -0.20 -11.15 11.23
N THR A 47 1.11 -10.91 11.42
CA THR A 47 1.89 -10.03 10.54
C THR A 47 1.81 -10.53 9.10
N GLN A 48 1.28 -9.70 8.20
CA GLN A 48 1.17 -10.03 6.79
C GLN A 48 2.55 -10.01 6.12
N THR A 49 2.78 -10.95 5.20
CA THR A 49 4.03 -11.04 4.43
C THR A 49 3.72 -11.15 2.95
N LEU A 50 4.56 -10.57 2.09
CA LEU A 50 4.42 -10.71 0.64
C LEU A 50 4.93 -12.09 0.21
N SER A 51 4.06 -13.09 0.25
CA SER A 51 4.37 -14.46 -0.19
C SER A 51 3.11 -15.16 -0.73
N ASN A 52 3.30 -15.95 -1.78
CA ASN A 52 2.29 -16.85 -2.33
C ASN A 52 2.45 -18.30 -1.83
N GLN A 53 3.42 -18.55 -0.96
CA GLN A 53 3.65 -19.85 -0.34
C GLN A 53 2.88 -19.95 0.98
N PRO A 54 2.37 -21.14 1.36
CA PRO A 54 1.60 -21.35 2.60
C PRO A 54 2.51 -21.40 3.84
N THR A 55 3.33 -20.37 4.04
CA THR A 55 4.27 -20.25 5.17
C THR A 55 3.62 -19.64 6.42
N THR A 56 2.44 -19.05 6.27
CA THR A 56 1.63 -18.44 7.32
C THR A 56 0.17 -18.84 7.15
N GLN A 57 -0.65 -18.67 8.20
CA GLN A 57 -2.10 -18.95 8.07
C GLN A 57 -2.72 -17.98 7.07
N CYS A 58 -2.31 -16.71 7.10
CA CYS A 58 -2.81 -15.71 6.16
C CYS A 58 -2.36 -15.94 4.72
N ASN A 59 -1.13 -16.38 4.44
CA ASN A 59 -0.72 -16.70 3.06
C ASN A 59 -1.40 -17.96 2.53
N THR A 60 -1.86 -18.85 3.42
CA THR A 60 -2.65 -20.03 3.05
C THR A 60 -4.07 -19.63 2.63
N LEU A 61 -4.70 -18.71 3.37
CA LEU A 61 -6.07 -18.24 3.07
C LEU A 61 -6.12 -17.22 1.93
N LEU A 62 -5.18 -16.27 1.92
CA LEU A 62 -5.10 -15.14 1.00
C LEU A 62 -3.66 -14.98 0.48
N PRO A 63 -3.22 -15.84 -0.46
CA PRO A 63 -1.85 -15.78 -0.98
C PRO A 63 -1.56 -14.43 -1.67
N SER A 64 -0.42 -13.84 -1.32
CA SER A 64 0.00 -12.55 -1.87
C SER A 64 0.93 -12.72 -3.07
N TRP A 65 0.54 -12.15 -4.20
CA TRP A 65 1.32 -12.17 -5.44
C TRP A 65 2.11 -10.88 -5.62
N THR A 66 3.28 -10.98 -6.24
CA THR A 66 4.08 -9.82 -6.60
C THR A 66 3.43 -9.02 -7.73
N PHE A 67 3.77 -7.73 -7.81
CA PHE A 67 3.27 -6.82 -8.85
C PHE A 67 4.43 -6.25 -9.70
N PRO A 68 4.16 -5.72 -10.91
CA PRO A 68 5.21 -5.28 -11.83
C PRO A 68 6.21 -4.27 -11.23
N ARG A 69 5.74 -3.32 -10.43
CA ARG A 69 6.61 -2.32 -9.78
C ARG A 69 7.54 -2.95 -8.74
N TYR A 70 7.08 -3.94 -8.00
CA TYR A 70 7.91 -4.71 -7.06
C TYR A 70 8.97 -5.52 -7.81
N GLN A 71 8.57 -6.19 -8.90
CA GLN A 71 9.51 -6.95 -9.73
C GLN A 71 10.56 -6.08 -10.41
N ALA A 72 10.25 -4.80 -10.66
CA ALA A 72 11.21 -3.79 -11.12
C ALA A 72 12.12 -3.22 -10.02
N GLY A 73 12.11 -3.81 -8.80
CA GLY A 73 12.94 -3.39 -7.67
C GLY A 73 12.29 -2.35 -6.75
N GLY A 74 11.03 -1.99 -6.97
CA GLY A 74 10.30 -1.06 -6.11
C GLY A 74 9.92 -1.67 -4.76
N PRO A 75 9.67 -0.85 -3.73
CA PRO A 75 9.34 -1.33 -2.39
C PRO A 75 7.94 -1.94 -2.29
N VAL A 76 7.75 -2.88 -1.36
CA VAL A 76 6.42 -3.45 -1.04
C VAL A 76 5.43 -2.38 -0.62
N ALA A 77 5.88 -1.35 0.09
CA ALA A 77 5.05 -0.23 0.55
C ALA A 77 4.40 0.56 -0.60
N ALA A 78 4.97 0.51 -1.81
CA ALA A 78 4.48 1.20 -3.00
C ALA A 78 4.19 2.72 -2.80
N ASP A 79 4.94 3.37 -1.90
CA ASP A 79 4.73 4.76 -1.46
C ASP A 79 5.53 5.79 -2.29
N ILE A 80 6.38 5.34 -3.20
CA ILE A 80 7.09 6.18 -4.17
C ILE A 80 6.22 6.33 -5.43
N ALA A 81 5.40 7.38 -5.47
CA ALA A 81 4.54 7.68 -6.61
C ALA A 81 5.34 8.04 -7.87
N ARG A 82 6.33 8.93 -7.73
CA ARG A 82 7.29 9.32 -8.78
C ARG A 82 8.71 9.09 -8.29
N CYS A 83 9.42 8.16 -8.90
CA CYS A 83 10.82 7.87 -8.59
C CYS A 83 11.75 8.94 -9.17
N GLN A 84 12.91 9.11 -8.54
CA GLN A 84 14.06 9.73 -9.21
C GLN A 84 14.64 8.74 -10.22
N LEU A 85 15.28 9.24 -11.28
CA LEU A 85 15.84 8.40 -12.33
C LEU A 85 17.36 8.26 -12.19
N LYS A 86 17.89 7.10 -12.58
CA LYS A 86 19.31 6.83 -12.79
C LYS A 86 19.56 6.24 -14.18
N PRO A 87 20.76 6.39 -14.76
CA PRO A 87 21.11 5.72 -16.01
C PRO A 87 20.91 4.21 -15.94
N VAL A 88 20.67 3.58 -17.09
CA VAL A 88 20.59 2.10 -17.19
C VAL A 88 21.96 1.48 -16.95
N ASP A 89 22.12 0.75 -15.86
CA ASP A 89 23.32 0.00 -15.49
C ASP A 89 23.06 -1.51 -15.63
N SER A 90 24.00 -2.24 -16.25
CA SER A 90 23.92 -3.70 -16.35
C SER A 90 23.98 -4.40 -14.99
N ASN A 91 24.62 -3.78 -13.99
CA ASN A 91 24.75 -4.34 -12.65
C ASN A 91 23.42 -4.35 -11.87
N ASP A 92 22.39 -3.65 -12.36
CA ASP A 92 21.06 -3.64 -11.75
C ASP A 92 20.26 -4.92 -12.05
N TYR A 93 20.71 -5.74 -13.00
CA TYR A 93 19.98 -6.91 -13.48
C TYR A 93 20.64 -8.20 -12.99
N LYS A 94 19.88 -9.00 -12.23
CA LYS A 94 20.35 -10.31 -11.71
C LYS A 94 20.66 -11.32 -12.81
N VAL A 95 19.98 -11.21 -13.95
CA VAL A 95 20.22 -12.03 -15.13
C VAL A 95 21.00 -11.17 -16.15
N PRO A 96 22.14 -11.65 -16.65
CA PRO A 96 22.88 -10.93 -17.67
C PRO A 96 22.02 -10.66 -18.91
N LEU A 97 21.96 -9.40 -19.31
CA LEU A 97 21.31 -8.98 -20.54
C LEU A 97 22.34 -8.93 -21.67
N SER A 98 21.93 -9.33 -22.88
CA SER A 98 22.78 -9.20 -24.08
C SER A 98 23.03 -7.74 -24.43
N ALA A 99 24.05 -7.48 -25.27
CA ALA A 99 24.35 -6.13 -25.74
C ALA A 99 23.15 -5.48 -26.45
N ASP A 100 22.42 -6.24 -27.28
CA ASP A 100 21.22 -5.77 -27.98
C ASP A 100 20.07 -5.46 -27.02
N GLN A 101 19.90 -6.27 -25.98
CA GLN A 101 18.89 -6.02 -24.93
C GLN A 101 19.22 -4.75 -24.15
N MET A 102 20.49 -4.54 -23.79
CA MET A 102 20.94 -3.31 -23.11
C MET A 102 20.80 -2.07 -24.00
N ALA A 103 21.13 -2.17 -25.29
CA ALA A 103 20.92 -1.09 -26.25
C ALA A 103 19.43 -0.74 -26.36
N ARG A 104 18.56 -1.75 -26.49
CA ARG A 104 17.11 -1.56 -26.54
C ARG A 104 16.57 -0.92 -25.26
N LEU A 105 17.04 -1.33 -24.08
CA LEU A 105 16.63 -0.71 -22.81
C LEU A 105 16.98 0.77 -22.74
N ARG A 106 18.19 1.14 -23.15
CA ARG A 106 18.63 2.55 -23.20
C ARG A 106 17.80 3.38 -24.20
N THR A 107 17.38 2.77 -25.30
CA THR A 107 16.48 3.42 -26.27
C THR A 107 15.07 3.63 -25.71
N ILE A 108 14.51 2.65 -24.98
CA ILE A 108 13.17 2.76 -24.39
C ILE A 108 13.15 3.75 -23.23
N PHE A 109 14.22 3.78 -22.43
CA PHE A 109 14.36 4.61 -21.24
C PHE A 109 15.50 5.63 -21.39
N PRO A 110 15.37 6.61 -22.31
CA PRO A 110 16.46 7.55 -22.61
C PRO A 110 16.81 8.47 -21.42
N ALA A 111 15.84 8.74 -20.54
CA ALA A 111 16.05 9.50 -19.30
C ALA A 111 16.51 8.63 -18.12
N GLY A 112 16.66 7.31 -18.32
CA GLY A 112 16.99 6.36 -17.27
C GLY A 112 15.78 5.64 -16.66
N VAL A 113 16.08 4.76 -15.70
CA VAL A 113 15.12 3.92 -14.96
C VAL A 113 15.01 4.39 -13.51
N CYS A 114 14.01 3.91 -12.78
CA CYS A 114 13.81 4.30 -11.39
C CYS A 114 15.01 3.93 -10.50
N ASP A 115 15.48 4.91 -9.72
CA ASP A 115 16.39 4.73 -8.61
C ASP A 115 15.59 4.53 -7.33
N TRP A 116 15.21 3.28 -7.06
CA TRP A 116 14.41 2.92 -5.88
C TRP A 116 15.16 3.06 -4.54
N SER A 117 16.47 3.35 -4.58
CA SER A 117 17.25 3.64 -3.37
C SER A 117 17.00 5.04 -2.80
N LYS A 118 16.32 5.90 -3.56
CA LYS A 118 16.04 7.29 -3.20
C LYS A 118 14.57 7.52 -2.90
N PRO A 119 14.25 8.51 -2.05
CA PRO A 119 12.88 8.99 -1.90
C PRO A 119 12.30 9.48 -3.23
N GLY A 120 10.97 9.45 -3.33
CA GLY A 120 10.24 9.99 -4.47
C GLY A 120 10.46 11.49 -4.65
N VAL A 121 10.30 11.95 -5.89
CA VAL A 121 10.35 13.38 -6.22
C VAL A 121 9.23 14.09 -5.47
N ASN A 122 9.57 15.13 -4.71
CA ASN A 122 8.66 15.88 -3.84
C ASN A 122 7.92 15.02 -2.80
N GLN A 123 8.44 13.82 -2.48
CA GLN A 123 7.88 13.02 -1.40
C GLN A 123 8.14 13.73 -0.06
N THR A 124 7.07 13.98 0.67
CA THR A 124 7.11 14.60 2.00
C THR A 124 6.61 13.61 3.04
N LYS A 125 6.90 13.89 4.31
CA LYS A 125 6.32 13.11 5.41
C LYS A 125 4.81 13.36 5.45
N LEU A 126 4.06 12.33 5.84
CA LEU A 126 2.62 12.47 6.10
C LEU A 126 2.39 13.56 7.15
N VAL A 127 1.49 14.49 6.84
CA VAL A 127 0.92 15.44 7.80
C VAL A 127 -0.48 14.96 8.15
N PRO A 128 -0.69 14.36 9.34
CA PRO A 128 -2.02 13.94 9.76
C PRO A 128 -2.94 15.15 9.85
N MET A 129 -4.19 15.03 9.37
CA MET A 129 -5.17 16.12 9.40
C MET A 129 -4.61 17.43 8.79
N LEU A 130 -4.00 17.33 7.61
CA LEU A 130 -3.46 18.48 6.88
C LEU A 130 -4.54 19.56 6.62
N SER A 131 -4.13 20.82 6.74
CA SER A 131 -4.95 22.01 6.54
C SER A 131 -4.46 22.78 5.32
N PHE A 132 -5.39 23.21 4.47
CA PHE A 132 -5.14 24.14 3.37
C PHE A 132 -5.56 25.59 3.71
N GLY A 133 -5.72 25.90 4.99
CA GLY A 133 -6.31 27.15 5.50
C GLY A 133 -7.82 27.01 5.78
N PRO A 134 -8.40 27.81 6.70
CA PRO A 134 -7.75 28.82 7.55
C PRO A 134 -7.15 28.27 8.86
N SER A 135 -7.26 26.95 9.13
CA SER A 135 -6.72 26.39 10.37
C SER A 135 -5.18 26.49 10.36
N PRO A 136 -4.55 27.10 11.40
CA PRO A 136 -3.09 27.18 11.50
C PRO A 136 -2.46 25.84 11.91
N VAL A 137 -3.25 24.90 12.43
CA VAL A 137 -2.78 23.56 12.80
C VAL A 137 -2.65 22.72 11.54
N ASN A 138 -1.49 22.07 11.37
CA ASN A 138 -1.16 21.22 10.21
C ASN A 138 -1.28 21.95 8.86
N LEU A 139 -1.07 23.27 8.84
CA LEU A 139 -1.15 24.08 7.62
C LEU A 139 -0.03 23.70 6.63
N VAL A 140 -0.41 23.25 5.43
CA VAL A 140 0.53 22.87 4.35
C VAL A 140 0.54 23.87 3.19
N PHE A 141 -0.52 24.65 3.07
CA PHE A 141 -0.70 25.73 2.10
C PHE A 141 -1.90 26.57 2.56
N ASP A 142 -1.96 27.87 2.26
CA ASP A 142 -3.08 28.74 2.66
C ASP A 142 -3.82 29.27 1.42
N VAL A 143 -5.02 28.74 1.18
CA VAL A 143 -5.88 29.19 0.06
C VAL A 143 -6.52 30.56 0.31
N THR A 144 -6.52 31.05 1.55
CA THR A 144 -7.24 32.28 1.93
C THR A 144 -6.40 33.55 1.79
N GLY A 145 -5.08 33.40 1.66
CA GLY A 145 -4.14 34.49 1.43
C GLY A 145 -3.78 34.76 -0.03
N GLN A 146 -4.49 34.14 -0.99
CA GLN A 146 -4.32 34.36 -2.44
C GLN A 146 -5.22 35.47 -2.99
#